data_AF-A0A7G5GYV8-F1
#
_entry.id   AF-A0A7G5GYV8-F1
#
_cell.length_a   1.000
_cell.length_b   1.000
_cell.length_c   1.000
_cell.angle_alpha   90.00
_cell.angle_beta   90.00
_cell.angle_gamma   90.00
#
_symmetry.space_group_name_H-M   'P 1'
#
loop_
_entity.id
_entity.type
_entity.pdbx_description
1 polymer ?
#
loop_
_entity_poly.entity_id
_entity_poly.type
_entity_poly.pdbx_seq_one_letter_code
_entity_poly.pdbx_strand_id
1 'polypeptide(L)'
;MYRVTLKLYREQVRQLILFIPDPGYISKADTVNRTLEEILILEWRAKLTRLQIRTWSERDNNKKYGLSLPMSVAVAFWKDLQNYELTPELRQLLGEIDHELVDAGLKS
;
A
#
# COMPACT_ATOMS: atom_id res chain seq x y z
N MET A 1 8.75 -8.82 -13.41
CA MET A 1 8.77 -8.19 -12.05
C MET A 1 7.66 -8.84 -11.24
N TYR A 2 7.99 -9.55 -10.15
CA TYR A 2 6.99 -10.25 -9.33
C TYR A 2 6.00 -9.28 -8.69
N ARG A 3 4.72 -9.65 -8.69
CA ARG A 3 3.61 -8.86 -8.14
C ARG A 3 2.78 -9.75 -7.24
N VAL A 4 2.24 -9.16 -6.17
CA VAL A 4 1.22 -9.79 -5.32
C VAL A 4 -0.13 -9.14 -5.60
N THR A 5 -1.22 -9.88 -5.41
CA THR A 5 -2.57 -9.35 -5.62
C THR A 5 -3.35 -9.42 -4.33
N LEU A 6 -3.43 -8.30 -3.63
CA LEU A 6 -4.17 -8.21 -2.37
C LEU A 6 -5.68 -8.17 -2.65
N LYS A 7 -6.48 -8.93 -1.89
CA LYS A 7 -7.94 -8.89 -1.97
C LYS A 7 -8.51 -7.96 -0.91
N LEU A 8 -8.79 -6.72 -1.31
CA LEU A 8 -9.12 -5.64 -0.37
C LEU A 8 -10.53 -5.07 -0.59
N TYR A 9 -11.21 -4.73 0.50
CA TYR A 9 -12.38 -3.86 0.51
C TYR A 9 -11.99 -2.42 0.16
N ARG A 10 -12.98 -1.60 -0.22
CA ARG A 10 -12.77 -0.18 -0.52
C ARG A 10 -12.08 0.53 0.63
N GLU A 11 -12.58 0.39 1.86
CA GLU A 11 -12.07 1.15 3.00
C GLU A 11 -10.59 0.85 3.30
N GLN A 12 -10.14 -0.39 3.08
CA GLN A 12 -8.72 -0.74 3.21
C GLN A 12 -7.85 0.01 2.21
N VAL A 13 -8.28 0.09 0.94
CA VAL A 13 -7.54 0.85 -0.09
C VAL A 13 -7.60 2.35 0.16
N ARG A 14 -8.73 2.87 0.65
CA ARG A 14 -8.85 4.27 1.05
C ARG A 14 -7.84 4.60 2.16
N GLN A 15 -7.80 3.80 3.21
CA GLN A 15 -6.87 4.01 4.32
C GLN A 15 -5.41 3.89 3.88
N LEU A 16 -5.09 2.93 2.99
CA LEU A 16 -3.76 2.85 2.36
C LEU A 16 -3.39 4.14 1.61
N ILE A 17 -4.30 4.68 0.80
CA ILE A 17 -4.05 5.90 0.03
C ILE A 17 -3.88 7.13 0.93
N LEU A 18 -4.61 7.19 2.05
CA LEU A 18 -4.54 8.26 3.04
C LEU A 18 -3.31 8.16 3.94
N PHE A 19 -2.86 6.94 4.22
CA PHE A 19 -1.65 6.68 5.01
C PHE A 19 -0.39 7.21 4.32
N ILE A 20 -0.35 7.13 2.98
CA ILE A 20 0.81 7.58 2.21
C ILE A 20 0.64 9.06 1.86
N PRO A 21 1.62 9.93 2.20
CA PRO A 21 1.59 11.33 1.83
C PRO A 21 1.40 11.52 0.32
N ASP A 22 0.62 12.52 -0.08
CA ASP A 22 0.45 12.83 -1.50
C ASP A 22 1.80 13.32 -2.07
N PRO A 23 2.37 12.61 -3.07
CA PRO A 23 3.69 12.92 -3.62
C PRO A 23 3.74 14.29 -4.32
N GLY A 24 2.60 14.89 -4.66
CA GLY A 24 2.54 16.26 -5.19
C GLY A 24 3.04 17.33 -4.21
N TYR A 25 3.13 17.01 -2.92
CA TYR A 25 3.64 17.92 -1.88
C TYR A 25 5.07 17.57 -1.40
N ILE A 26 5.72 16.59 -2.02
CA ILE A 26 7.06 16.13 -1.59
C ILE A 26 8.11 16.78 -2.48
N SER A 27 8.99 17.59 -1.89
CA SER A 27 10.14 18.14 -2.60
C SER A 27 11.25 17.09 -2.73
N LYS A 28 12.16 17.26 -3.70
CA LYS A 28 13.36 16.39 -3.80
C LYS A 28 14.21 16.43 -2.53
N ALA A 29 14.24 17.56 -1.82
CA ALA A 29 14.95 17.67 -0.55
C ALA A 29 14.34 16.76 0.55
N ASP A 30 13.01 16.62 0.55
CA ASP A 30 12.28 15.76 1.50
C ASP A 30 12.50 14.26 1.26
N THR A 31 13.09 13.89 0.12
CA THR A 31 13.40 12.49 -0.21
C THR A 31 14.80 12.05 0.24
N VAL A 32 15.72 12.98 0.54
CA VAL A 32 17.13 12.66 0.84
C VAL A 32 17.29 11.93 2.19
N ASN A 33 16.39 12.17 3.14
CA ASN A 33 16.44 11.59 4.48
C ASN A 33 15.48 10.42 4.69
N ARG A 34 14.82 9.94 3.62
CA ARG A 34 13.84 8.85 3.71
C ARG A 34 14.52 7.50 3.57
N THR A 35 13.94 6.51 4.24
CA THR A 35 14.32 5.11 4.08
C THR A 35 13.98 4.63 2.66
N LEU A 36 14.64 3.56 2.21
CA LEU A 36 14.35 2.95 0.91
C LEU A 36 12.90 2.49 0.84
N GLU A 37 12.37 1.92 1.92
CA GLU A 37 10.98 1.49 2.05
C GLU A 37 10.00 2.64 1.81
N GLU A 38 10.20 3.78 2.47
CA GLU A 38 9.37 4.97 2.26
C GLU A 38 9.46 5.47 0.82
N ILE A 39 10.65 5.48 0.21
CA ILE A 39 10.83 5.90 -1.19
C ILE A 39 10.04 4.98 -2.13
N LEU A 40 10.12 3.66 -1.94
CA LEU A 40 9.38 2.69 -2.76
C LEU A 40 7.86 2.86 -2.65
N ILE A 41 7.37 3.12 -1.44
CA ILE A 41 5.95 3.38 -1.16
C ILE A 41 5.50 4.68 -1.85
N LEU A 42 6.29 5.75 -1.73
CA LEU A 42 6.00 7.04 -2.34
C LEU A 42 6.01 6.99 -3.87
N GLU A 43 7.01 6.33 -4.46
CA GLU A 43 7.07 6.14 -5.91
C GLU A 43 5.87 5.33 -6.43
N TRP A 44 5.43 4.32 -5.69
CA TRP A 44 4.23 3.58 -6.02
C TRP A 44 2.99 4.48 -5.95
N ARG A 45 2.85 5.27 -4.88
CA ARG A 45 1.74 6.22 -4.72
C ARG A 45 1.71 7.28 -5.81
N ALA A 46 2.87 7.72 -6.31
CA ALA A 46 3.01 8.68 -7.40
C ALA A 46 2.53 8.13 -8.75
N LYS A 47 2.54 6.79 -8.93
CA LYS A 47 2.01 6.13 -10.14
C LYS A 47 0.49 6.03 -10.13
N LEU A 48 -0.17 6.24 -8.99
CA LEU A 48 -1.64 6.27 -8.93
C LEU A 48 -2.18 7.57 -9.51
N THR A 49 -2.92 7.45 -10.60
CA THR A 49 -3.63 8.59 -11.21
C THR A 49 -4.80 9.03 -10.32
N ARG A 50 -5.18 10.31 -10.43
CA ARG A 50 -6.40 10.84 -9.76
C ARG A 50 -7.64 10.04 -10.13
N LEU A 51 -7.74 9.59 -11.38
CA LEU A 51 -8.84 8.73 -11.85
C LEU A 51 -8.85 7.39 -11.11
N GLN A 52 -7.71 6.71 -10.99
CA GLN A 52 -7.65 5.44 -10.25
C GLN A 52 -8.03 5.60 -8.77
N ILE A 53 -7.56 6.66 -8.11
CA ILE A 53 -7.91 6.98 -6.73
C ILE A 53 -9.42 7.17 -6.60
N ARG A 54 -10.00 7.97 -7.51
CA ARG A 54 -11.45 8.22 -7.56
C ARG A 54 -12.23 6.93 -7.80
N THR A 55 -11.83 6.13 -8.78
CA THR A 55 -12.46 4.84 -9.07
C THR A 55 -12.45 3.92 -7.86
N TRP A 56 -11.37 3.87 -7.09
CA TRP A 56 -11.34 3.10 -5.84
C TRP A 56 -12.29 3.69 -4.80
N SER A 57 -12.33 5.01 -4.64
CA SER A 57 -13.23 5.67 -3.68
C SER A 57 -14.71 5.47 -3.98
N GLU A 58 -15.07 5.25 -5.26
CA GLU A 58 -16.45 5.06 -5.70
C GLU A 58 -16.90 3.59 -5.68
N ARG A 59 -16.03 2.63 -5.36
CA ARG A 59 -16.39 1.20 -5.29
C ARG A 59 -17.36 0.90 -4.14
N ASP A 60 -18.14 -0.17 -4.29
CA ASP A 60 -18.93 -0.70 -3.17
C ASP A 60 -18.01 -1.34 -2.13
N ASN A 61 -18.31 -1.14 -0.84
CA ASN A 61 -17.54 -1.73 0.26
C ASN A 61 -18.02 -3.14 0.68
N ASN A 62 -19.03 -3.70 -0.01
CA ASN A 62 -19.61 -5.01 0.32
C ASN A 62 -18.85 -6.21 -0.27
N LYS A 63 -17.83 -5.96 -1.11
CA LYS A 63 -17.00 -7.00 -1.73
C LYS A 63 -15.54 -6.60 -1.80
N LYS A 64 -14.68 -7.61 -1.90
CA LYS A 64 -13.24 -7.45 -2.10
C LYS A 64 -12.91 -7.24 -3.58
N TYR A 65 -11.85 -6.49 -3.84
CA TYR A 65 -11.29 -6.25 -5.17
C TYR A 65 -9.78 -6.49 -5.16
N GLY A 66 -9.22 -6.87 -6.30
CA GLY A 66 -7.78 -7.04 -6.45
C GLY A 66 -7.02 -5.70 -6.51
N LEU A 67 -6.02 -5.52 -5.66
CA LEU A 67 -4.99 -4.50 -5.78
C LEU A 67 -3.66 -5.17 -6.06
N SER A 68 -3.11 -4.96 -7.27
CA SER A 68 -1.83 -5.55 -7.64
C SER A 68 -0.66 -4.64 -7.30
N LEU A 69 0.18 -5.08 -6.35
CA LEU A 69 1.37 -4.38 -5.90
C LEU A 69 2.64 -5.08 -6.43
N PRO A 70 3.68 -4.33 -6.83
CA PRO A 70 5.02 -4.91 -6.97
C PRO A 70 5.47 -5.54 -5.65
N MET A 71 6.16 -6.67 -5.71
CA MET A 71 6.62 -7.39 -4.50
C MET A 71 7.44 -6.50 -3.56
N SER A 72 8.35 -5.69 -4.12
CA SER A 72 9.17 -4.75 -3.35
C SER A 72 8.33 -3.74 -2.57
N VAL A 73 7.22 -3.29 -3.14
CA VAL A 73 6.30 -2.35 -2.50
C VAL A 73 5.49 -3.04 -1.41
N ALA A 74 5.06 -4.29 -1.63
CA ALA A 74 4.37 -5.08 -0.61
C ALA A 74 5.25 -5.33 0.62
N VAL A 75 6.52 -5.71 0.40
CA VAL A 75 7.51 -5.87 1.49
C VAL A 75 7.79 -4.53 2.19
N ALA A 76 7.90 -3.43 1.44
CA ALA A 76 8.09 -2.10 2.02
C ALA A 76 6.91 -1.71 2.91
N PHE A 77 5.66 -1.85 2.44
CA PHE A 77 4.47 -1.62 3.26
C PHE A 77 4.44 -2.51 4.49
N TRP A 78 4.76 -3.80 4.33
CA TRP A 78 4.78 -4.72 5.45
C TRP A 78 5.71 -4.22 6.56
N LYS A 79 6.95 -3.85 6.21
CA LYS A 79 7.93 -3.31 7.16
C LYS A 79 7.49 -1.99 7.78
N ASP A 80 7.00 -1.07 6.94
CA ASP A 80 6.65 0.29 7.34
C ASP A 80 5.51 0.26 8.36
N LEU A 81 4.44 -0.50 8.07
CA LEU A 81 3.26 -0.62 8.93
C LEU A 81 3.54 -1.23 10.30
N GLN A 82 4.64 -1.98 10.51
CA GLN A 82 5.02 -2.48 11.84
C GLN A 82 5.38 -1.35 12.82
N ASN A 83 5.76 -0.17 12.31
CA ASN A 83 6.24 0.95 13.13
C ASN A 83 5.12 1.87 13.62
N TYR A 84 3.87 1.60 13.24
CA TYR A 84 2.73 2.48 13.51
C TYR A 84 1.63 1.77 14.29
N GLU A 85 0.89 2.54 15.10
CA GLU A 85 -0.38 2.08 15.61
C GLU A 85 -1.42 2.08 14.48
N LEU A 86 -1.83 0.88 14.07
CA LEU A 86 -2.67 0.70 12.89
C LEU A 86 -4.15 0.81 13.21
N THR A 87 -4.89 1.48 12.33
CA THR A 87 -6.35 1.40 12.27
C THR A 87 -6.81 -0.02 11.95
N PRO A 88 -8.06 -0.42 12.28
CA PRO A 88 -8.57 -1.74 11.96
C PRO A 88 -8.42 -2.12 10.47
N GLU A 89 -8.66 -1.17 9.56
CA GLU A 89 -8.55 -1.39 8.12
C GLU A 89 -7.09 -1.63 7.69
N LEU A 90 -6.14 -0.86 8.25
CA LEU A 90 -4.71 -1.05 7.99
C LEU A 90 -4.19 -2.37 8.57
N ARG A 91 -4.70 -2.82 9.73
CA ARG A 91 -4.38 -4.15 10.28
C ARG A 91 -4.89 -5.27 9.36
N GLN A 92 -6.11 -5.15 8.86
CA GLN A 92 -6.63 -6.15 7.92
C GLN A 92 -5.84 -6.16 6.61
N LEU A 93 -5.45 -4.99 6.11
CA LEU A 93 -4.58 -4.87 4.95
C LEU A 93 -3.20 -5.50 5.20
N LEU A 94 -2.61 -5.27 6.38
CA LEU A 94 -1.36 -5.89 6.79
C LEU A 94 -1.49 -7.41 6.82
N GLY A 95 -2.60 -7.94 7.33
CA GLY A 95 -2.89 -9.38 7.32
C GLY A 95 -2.96 -9.98 5.91
N GLU A 96 -3.58 -9.28 4.95
CA GLU A 96 -3.60 -9.71 3.54
C GLU A 96 -2.21 -9.65 2.91
N ILE A 97 -1.39 -8.65 3.25
CA ILE A 97 0.02 -8.59 2.81
C ILE A 97 0.81 -9.76 3.40
N ASP A 98 0.66 -10.02 4.70
CA ASP A 98 1.36 -11.10 5.39
C ASP A 98 1.03 -12.46 4.76
N HIS A 99 -0.25 -12.72 4.49
CA HIS A 99 -0.68 -13.94 3.84
C HIS A 99 -0.03 -14.13 2.47
N GLU A 100 -0.07 -13.10 1.62
CA GLU A 100 0.51 -13.16 0.27
C GLU A 100 2.04 -13.26 0.27
N LEU A 101 2.72 -12.70 1.28
CA LEU A 101 4.18 -12.83 1.43
C LEU A 101 4.59 -14.22 1.91
N VAL A 102 3.82 -14.84 2.80
CA VAL A 102 4.01 -16.24 3.22
C VAL A 102 3.80 -17.18 2.03
N ASP A 103 2.72 -16.99 1.27
CA ASP A 103 2.42 -17.82 0.09
C ASP A 103 3.50 -17.66 -1.01
N ALA A 104 4.13 -16.49 -1.11
CA ALA A 104 5.25 -16.25 -2.00
C ALA A 104 6.59 -16.82 -1.49
N GLY A 105 6.63 -17.45 -0.31
CA GLY A 105 7.84 -18.04 0.28
C GLY A 105 8.86 -17.01 0.79
N LEU A 106 8.44 -15.76 1.02
CA LEU A 106 9.30 -14.68 1.52
C LEU A 106 9.25 -14.55 3.05
N LYS A 107 8.37 -15.29 3.70
CA LYS A 107 8.19 -15.36 5.14
C LYS A 107 7.87 -16.80 5.56
N SER A 108 8.34 -17.19 6.74
CA SER A 108 8.16 -18.50 7.37
C SER A 108 7.80 -18.33 8.84
#